data_AF-A0A349GAM1-F1
#
_entry.id   AF-A0A349GAM1-F1
#
_cell.length_a   1.000
_cell.length_b   1.000
_cell.length_c   1.000
_cell.angle_alpha   90.00
_cell.angle_beta   90.00
_cell.angle_gamma   90.00
#
_symmetry.space_group_name_H-M   'P 1'
#
loop_
_entity.id
_entity.type
_entity.pdbx_description
1 polymer ?
#
loop_
_entity_poly.entity_id
_entity_poly.type
_entity_poly.pdbx_seq_one_letter_code
_entity_poly.pdbx_strand_id
1 'polypeptide(L)'
;MNINCGVILDLIPLVKDGVASHESTLLVNEHVLGCESCKAEFETFKSIQMDEQPLRDRKIIFDIKRSIYITQVVILTLGAIFGIALSSSMGMFYNFIIMPVIGGVACMSFKEKWIFAPAIILILTYLWQTVLGIAEYGISGTSLTMGLYYSVVYAVLVVFGAIIAMLLRFAFERGEAYEKNEK
;
A
#
# COMPACT_ATOMS: atom_id res chain seq x y z
N MET A 1 -43.68 11.89 -35.90
CA MET A 1 -44.06 11.68 -34.48
C MET A 1 -44.25 13.05 -33.84
N ASN A 2 -45.38 13.30 -33.16
CA ASN A 2 -45.72 14.64 -32.64
C ASN A 2 -45.18 14.82 -31.21
N ILE A 3 -43.87 14.69 -31.04
CA ILE A 3 -43.17 14.89 -29.76
C ILE A 3 -42.54 16.27 -29.76
N ASN A 4 -42.65 16.99 -28.65
CA ASN A 4 -42.06 18.31 -28.50
C ASN A 4 -40.54 18.23 -28.59
N CYS A 5 -39.94 19.00 -29.51
CA CYS A 5 -38.49 19.11 -29.67
C CYS A 5 -37.77 19.45 -28.37
N GLY A 6 -38.38 20.19 -27.45
CA GLY A 6 -37.78 20.49 -26.14
C GLY A 6 -37.46 19.24 -25.32
N VAL A 7 -38.36 18.25 -25.33
CA VAL A 7 -38.14 16.97 -24.63
C VAL A 7 -37.01 16.19 -25.29
N ILE A 8 -36.89 16.25 -26.61
CA ILE A 8 -35.83 15.58 -27.34
C ILE A 8 -34.48 16.21 -27.00
N LEU A 9 -34.38 17.54 -27.02
CA LEU A 9 -33.17 18.28 -26.68
C LEU A 9 -32.67 17.95 -25.27
N ASP A 10 -33.57 17.81 -24.29
CA ASP A 10 -33.21 17.42 -22.92
C ASP A 10 -32.67 15.98 -22.84
N LEU A 11 -33.11 15.09 -23.75
CA LEU A 11 -32.69 13.69 -23.79
C LEU A 11 -31.40 13.46 -24.60
N ILE A 12 -31.02 14.37 -25.51
CA ILE A 12 -29.81 14.23 -26.35
C ILE A 12 -28.54 14.01 -25.51
N PRO A 13 -28.26 14.78 -24.43
CA PRO A 13 -27.10 14.55 -23.58
C PRO A 13 -27.09 13.15 -22.97
N LEU A 14 -28.23 12.71 -22.41
CA LEU A 14 -28.36 11.40 -21.74
C LEU A 14 -28.16 10.22 -22.72
N VAL A 15 -28.62 10.38 -23.97
CA VAL A 15 -28.43 9.38 -25.03
C VAL A 15 -26.97 9.35 -25.50
N LYS A 16 -26.32 10.51 -25.64
CA LYS A 16 -24.91 10.61 -26.03
C LYS A 16 -23.94 10.13 -24.94
N ASP A 17 -24.32 10.29 -23.68
CA ASP A 17 -23.57 9.82 -22.51
C ASP A 17 -23.83 8.33 -22.21
N GLY A 18 -24.74 7.68 -22.93
CA GLY A 18 -25.03 6.24 -22.81
C GLY A 18 -25.77 5.84 -21.53
N VAL A 19 -26.37 6.80 -20.82
CA VAL A 19 -27.08 6.59 -19.55
C VAL A 19 -28.60 6.56 -19.70
N ALA A 20 -29.13 6.91 -20.88
CA ALA A 20 -30.55 6.84 -21.19
C ALA A 20 -31.06 5.39 -21.30
N SER A 21 -32.34 5.18 -20.98
CA SER A 21 -32.99 3.89 -21.20
C SER A 21 -33.07 3.55 -22.70
N HIS A 22 -33.25 2.26 -23.02
CA HIS A 22 -33.40 1.81 -24.40
C HIS A 22 -34.58 2.50 -25.12
N GLU A 23 -35.70 2.68 -24.41
CA GLU A 23 -36.89 3.37 -24.94
C GLU A 23 -36.61 4.84 -25.26
N SER A 24 -35.94 5.57 -24.36
CA SER A 24 -35.55 6.96 -24.59
C SER A 24 -34.55 7.11 -25.73
N THR A 25 -33.65 6.14 -25.90
CA THR A 25 -32.65 6.12 -26.96
C THR A 25 -33.29 5.94 -28.34
N LEU A 26 -34.22 4.98 -28.47
CA LEU A 26 -34.96 4.77 -29.71
C LEU A 26 -35.81 5.99 -30.08
N LEU A 27 -36.48 6.59 -29.09
CA LEU A 27 -37.32 7.76 -29.24
C LEU A 27 -36.54 8.98 -29.78
N VAL A 28 -35.35 9.25 -29.25
CA VAL A 28 -34.49 10.35 -29.73
C VAL A 28 -33.99 10.07 -31.15
N ASN A 29 -33.51 8.84 -31.43
CA ASN A 29 -33.01 8.48 -32.76
C ASN A 29 -34.10 8.56 -33.84
N GLU A 30 -35.31 8.11 -33.54
CA GLU A 30 -36.44 8.19 -34.48
C GLU A 30 -36.86 9.65 -34.74
N HIS A 31 -36.86 10.50 -33.72
CA HIS A 31 -37.19 11.91 -33.87
C HIS A 31 -36.13 12.68 -34.67
N VAL A 32 -34.85 12.41 -34.42
CA VAL A 32 -33.71 13.03 -35.13
C VAL A 32 -33.72 12.72 -36.63
N LEU A 33 -34.23 11.55 -37.05
CA LEU A 33 -34.40 11.22 -38.47
C LEU A 33 -35.45 12.10 -39.18
N GLY A 34 -36.46 12.58 -38.45
CA GLY A 34 -37.57 13.37 -38.99
C GLY A 34 -37.51 14.87 -38.69
N CYS A 35 -36.55 15.34 -37.89
CA CYS A 35 -36.44 16.73 -37.43
C CYS A 35 -35.03 17.28 -37.63
N GLU A 36 -34.89 18.23 -38.56
CA GLU A 36 -33.60 18.81 -38.94
C GLU A 36 -32.95 19.62 -37.81
N SER A 37 -33.75 20.31 -36.97
CA SER A 37 -33.24 21.06 -35.82
C SER A 37 -32.67 20.15 -34.73
N CYS A 38 -33.39 19.09 -34.37
CA CYS A 38 -32.91 18.13 -33.37
C CYS A 38 -31.70 17.34 -33.89
N LYS A 39 -31.62 17.10 -35.21
CA LYS A 39 -30.46 16.47 -35.84
C LYS A 39 -29.21 17.34 -35.74
N ALA A 40 -29.33 18.63 -36.05
CA ALA A 40 -28.22 19.57 -35.92
C ALA A 40 -27.68 19.62 -34.48
N GLU A 41 -28.56 19.65 -33.48
CA GLU A 41 -28.20 19.62 -32.07
C GLU A 41 -27.57 18.28 -31.66
N PHE A 42 -28.10 17.15 -32.15
CA PHE A 42 -27.56 15.82 -31.88
C PHE A 42 -26.17 15.60 -32.49
N GLU A 43 -25.86 16.22 -33.64
CA GLU A 43 -24.53 16.18 -34.25
C GLU A 43 -23.56 17.19 -33.63
N THR A 44 -24.06 18.37 -33.22
CA THR A 44 -23.27 19.42 -32.56
C THR A 44 -22.87 19.02 -31.14
N PHE A 45 -23.68 18.19 -30.48
CA PHE A 45 -23.37 17.65 -29.17
C PHE A 45 -22.17 16.70 -29.24
N LYS A 46 -20.99 17.29 -29.06
CA LYS A 46 -19.75 16.57 -28.78
C LYS A 46 -19.95 15.95 -27.39
N SER A 47 -20.11 14.63 -27.33
CA SER A 47 -20.10 13.95 -26.04
C SER A 47 -18.86 14.39 -25.31
N ILE A 48 -19.02 14.84 -24.07
CA ILE A 48 -17.90 14.87 -23.14
C ILE A 48 -17.63 13.39 -22.90
N GLN A 49 -16.89 12.76 -23.82
CA GLN A 49 -16.26 11.51 -23.52
C GLN A 49 -15.47 11.80 -22.27
N MET A 50 -15.89 11.18 -21.16
CA MET A 50 -15.06 11.05 -19.97
C MET A 50 -13.83 10.27 -20.43
N ASP A 51 -12.88 11.03 -20.97
CA ASP A 51 -11.65 10.61 -21.57
C ASP A 51 -10.88 9.80 -20.53
N GLU A 52 -10.81 8.50 -20.77
CA GLU A 52 -9.76 7.57 -20.32
C GLU A 52 -9.06 7.87 -18.99
N GLN A 53 -9.81 8.11 -17.90
CA GLN A 53 -9.25 8.21 -16.56
C GLN A 53 -8.65 6.89 -15.98
N PRO A 54 -8.89 5.64 -16.45
CA PRO A 54 -8.37 4.47 -15.74
C PRO A 54 -6.86 4.21 -15.96
N LEU A 55 -6.23 4.77 -16.99
CA LEU A 55 -4.82 4.50 -17.30
C LEU A 55 -3.84 5.41 -16.54
N ARG A 56 -4.20 6.68 -16.32
CA ARG A 56 -3.37 7.64 -15.57
C ARG A 56 -3.37 7.32 -14.08
N ASP A 57 -4.52 6.96 -13.51
CA ASP A 57 -4.64 6.55 -12.11
C ASP A 57 -3.85 5.28 -11.81
N ARG A 58 -3.84 4.30 -12.72
CA ARG A 58 -3.08 3.05 -12.54
C ARG A 58 -1.57 3.29 -12.47
N LYS A 59 -1.06 4.24 -13.26
CA LYS A 59 0.37 4.60 -13.27
C LYS A 59 0.75 5.36 -11.98
N ILE A 60 -0.08 6.31 -11.54
CA ILE A 60 0.12 7.04 -10.29
C ILE A 60 0.07 6.09 -9.08
N ILE A 61 -0.90 5.18 -9.03
CA ILE A 61 -1.00 4.16 -7.96
C ILE A 61 0.23 3.24 -7.95
N PHE A 62 0.74 2.85 -9.13
CA PHE A 62 1.95 2.04 -9.21
C PHE A 62 3.19 2.80 -8.71
N ASP A 63 3.34 4.06 -9.08
CA ASP A 63 4.45 4.90 -8.64
C ASP A 63 4.41 5.17 -7.12
N ILE A 64 3.21 5.37 -6.55
CA ILE A 64 3.00 5.49 -5.10
C ILE A 64 3.33 4.18 -4.38
N LYS A 65 2.80 3.05 -4.85
CA LYS A 65 3.10 1.73 -4.26
C LYS A 65 4.59 1.42 -4.31
N ARG A 66 5.24 1.75 -5.43
CA ARG A 66 6.68 1.60 -5.61
C ARG A 66 7.47 2.48 -4.64
N SER A 67 7.08 3.75 -4.48
CA SER A 67 7.73 4.67 -3.54
C SER A 67 7.61 4.17 -2.09
N ILE A 68 6.42 3.74 -1.65
CA ILE A 68 6.20 3.19 -0.31
C ILE A 68 7.04 1.92 -0.10
N TYR A 69 7.06 1.01 -1.07
CA TYR A 69 7.88 -0.20 -0.97
C TYR A 69 9.38 0.12 -0.89
N ILE A 70 9.88 1.07 -1.68
CA ILE A 70 11.28 1.50 -1.62
C ILE A 70 11.59 2.11 -0.25
N THR A 71 10.75 3.00 0.28
CA THR A 71 10.93 3.59 1.61
C THR A 71 10.95 2.51 2.71
N GLN A 72 10.06 1.53 2.63
CA GLN A 72 10.04 0.40 3.57
C GLN A 72 11.33 -0.41 3.51
N VAL A 73 11.80 -0.75 2.30
CA VAL A 73 13.08 -1.46 2.14
C VAL A 73 14.22 -0.65 2.72
N VAL A 74 14.31 0.65 2.42
CA VAL A 74 15.35 1.55 2.95
C VAL A 74 15.34 1.59 4.49
N ILE A 75 14.16 1.69 5.12
CA ILE A 75 14.03 1.66 6.57
C ILE A 75 14.52 0.33 7.15
N LEU A 76 14.18 -0.80 6.51
CA LEU A 76 14.63 -2.11 6.94
C LEU A 76 16.15 -2.26 6.83
N THR A 77 16.76 -1.82 5.72
CA THR A 77 18.21 -1.91 5.54
C THR A 77 18.95 -1.00 6.51
N LEU A 78 18.58 0.28 6.57
CA LEU A 78 19.23 1.24 7.47
C LEU A 78 19.02 0.87 8.93
N GLY A 79 17.80 0.50 9.32
CA GLY A 79 17.48 0.06 10.67
C GLY A 79 18.29 -1.16 11.07
N ALA A 80 18.43 -2.17 10.19
CA ALA A 80 19.24 -3.34 10.48
C ALA A 80 20.74 -2.98 10.64
N ILE A 81 21.27 -2.14 9.77
CA ILE A 81 22.67 -1.68 9.83
C ILE A 81 22.93 -0.91 11.13
N PHE A 82 22.10 0.10 11.42
CA PHE A 82 22.25 0.90 12.64
C PHE A 82 22.04 0.08 13.90
N GLY A 83 21.06 -0.82 13.90
CA GLY A 83 20.77 -1.65 15.05
C GLY A 83 21.93 -2.58 15.40
N ILE A 84 22.52 -3.20 14.38
CA ILE A 84 23.70 -4.05 14.55
C ILE A 84 24.93 -3.21 14.94
N ALA A 85 25.17 -2.07 14.29
CA ALA A 85 26.34 -1.23 14.55
C ALA A 85 26.35 -0.60 15.97
N LEU A 86 25.19 -0.18 16.48
CA LEU A 86 25.08 0.44 17.80
C LEU A 86 25.20 -0.54 18.97
N SER A 87 25.18 -1.85 18.69
CA SER A 87 25.13 -2.92 19.69
C SER A 87 26.34 -2.98 20.62
N SER A 88 27.51 -2.53 20.17
CA SER A 88 28.75 -2.57 20.98
C SER A 88 29.01 -1.27 21.73
N SER A 89 28.01 -0.37 21.80
CA SER A 89 28.14 0.98 22.35
C SER A 89 27.03 1.30 23.34
N MET A 90 27.12 2.47 23.99
CA MET A 90 26.03 3.04 24.81
C MET A 90 24.71 3.19 24.02
N GLY A 91 24.77 3.16 22.68
CA GLY A 91 23.62 3.18 21.78
C GLY A 91 22.79 1.90 21.75
N MET A 92 23.17 0.85 22.48
CA MET A 92 22.42 -0.40 22.57
C MET A 92 20.95 -0.18 23.00
N PHE A 93 20.66 0.83 23.82
CA PHE A 93 19.29 1.11 24.25
C PHE A 93 18.38 1.57 23.09
N TYR A 94 18.93 2.15 22.03
CA TYR A 94 18.15 2.50 20.84
C TYR A 94 17.60 1.26 20.12
N ASN A 95 18.21 0.07 20.30
CA ASN A 95 17.69 -1.18 19.73
C ASN A 95 16.34 -1.60 20.31
N PHE A 96 15.97 -1.14 21.51
CA PHE A 96 14.62 -1.36 22.04
C PHE A 96 13.52 -0.65 21.25
N ILE A 97 13.86 0.37 20.45
CA ILE A 97 12.93 1.07 19.57
C ILE A 97 13.12 0.61 18.12
N ILE A 98 14.38 0.51 17.66
CA ILE A 98 14.70 0.17 16.27
C ILE A 98 14.21 -1.25 15.91
N MET A 99 14.48 -2.25 16.74
CA MET A 99 14.13 -3.65 16.41
C MET A 99 12.62 -3.89 16.35
N PRO A 100 11.79 -3.35 17.27
CA PRO A 100 10.34 -3.43 17.12
C PRO A 100 9.81 -2.69 15.89
N VAL A 101 10.37 -1.53 15.55
CA VAL A 101 9.98 -0.79 14.33
C VAL A 101 10.29 -1.62 13.07
N ILE A 102 11.48 -2.24 13.00
CA ILE A 102 11.83 -3.15 11.90
C ILE A 102 10.84 -4.30 11.82
N GLY A 103 10.49 -4.92 12.94
CA GLY A 103 9.50 -5.98 12.99
C GLY A 103 8.12 -5.55 12.47
N GLY A 104 7.65 -4.39 12.91
CA GLY A 104 6.39 -3.82 12.45
C GLY A 104 6.38 -3.52 10.95
N VAL A 105 7.42 -2.85 10.45
CA VAL A 105 7.57 -2.55 9.02
C VAL A 105 7.66 -3.84 8.20
N ALA A 106 8.42 -4.83 8.63
CA ALA A 106 8.52 -6.12 7.95
C ALA A 106 7.17 -6.85 7.88
N CYS A 107 6.39 -6.81 8.97
CA CYS A 107 5.04 -7.37 9.01
C CYS A 107 4.11 -6.68 8.00
N MET A 108 4.20 -5.35 7.88
CA MET A 108 3.39 -4.58 6.93
C MET A 108 3.81 -4.80 5.47
N SER A 109 5.12 -4.86 5.20
CA SER A 109 5.66 -5.03 3.85
C SER A 109 5.45 -6.44 3.29
N PHE A 110 5.67 -7.47 4.10
CA PHE A 110 5.81 -8.84 3.61
C PHE A 110 4.64 -9.77 3.98
N LYS A 111 3.59 -9.27 4.64
CA LYS A 111 2.38 -10.01 5.05
C LYS A 111 2.67 -11.38 5.67
N GLU A 112 2.69 -12.45 4.87
CA GLU A 112 2.98 -13.83 5.34
C GLU A 112 4.48 -14.15 5.46
N LYS A 113 5.35 -13.43 4.74
CA LYS A 113 6.80 -13.67 4.73
C LYS A 113 7.56 -12.91 5.83
N TRP A 114 6.85 -12.24 6.74
CA TRP A 114 7.48 -11.47 7.81
C TRP A 114 8.30 -12.34 8.79
N ILE A 115 8.00 -13.64 8.89
CA ILE A 115 8.75 -14.62 9.68
C ILE A 115 10.23 -14.72 9.26
N PHE A 116 10.56 -14.38 8.03
CA PHE A 116 11.97 -14.32 7.60
C PHE A 116 12.75 -13.18 8.27
N ALA A 117 12.10 -12.08 8.66
CA ALA A 117 12.77 -10.93 9.25
C ALA A 117 13.50 -11.26 10.57
N PRO A 118 12.87 -11.87 11.59
CA PRO A 118 13.59 -12.23 12.82
C PRO A 118 14.67 -13.29 12.56
N ALA A 119 14.46 -14.23 11.64
CA ALA A 119 15.47 -15.22 11.28
C ALA A 119 16.71 -14.58 10.63
N ILE A 120 16.50 -13.65 9.71
CA ILE A 120 17.58 -12.88 9.05
C ILE A 120 18.33 -12.04 10.09
N ILE A 121 17.62 -11.31 10.94
CA ILE A 121 18.23 -10.48 12.00
C ILE A 121 19.03 -11.34 12.98
N LEU A 122 18.53 -12.52 13.36
CA LEU A 122 19.23 -13.44 14.24
C LEU A 122 20.55 -13.88 13.61
N ILE A 123 20.53 -14.36 12.37
CA ILE A 123 21.73 -14.84 11.67
C ILE A 123 22.74 -13.68 11.50
N LEU A 124 22.28 -12.53 11.01
CA LEU A 124 23.14 -11.39 10.72
C LEU A 124 23.78 -10.82 11.99
N THR A 125 22.99 -10.67 13.07
CA THR A 125 23.49 -10.21 14.38
C THR A 125 24.47 -11.22 14.97
N TYR A 126 24.14 -12.51 14.91
CA TYR A 126 25.01 -13.56 15.45
C TYR A 126 26.37 -13.57 14.75
N LEU A 127 26.38 -13.54 13.41
CA LEU A 127 27.61 -13.52 12.63
C LEU A 127 28.44 -12.26 12.93
N TRP A 128 27.81 -11.09 12.92
CA TRP A 128 28.51 -9.83 13.19
C TRP A 128 29.11 -9.78 14.59
N GLN A 129 28.33 -10.13 15.61
CA GLN A 129 28.79 -10.11 17.01
C GLN A 129 29.85 -11.16 17.29
N THR A 130 29.73 -12.34 16.67
CA THR A 130 30.74 -13.40 16.81
C THR A 130 32.06 -12.99 16.14
N VAL A 131 32.02 -12.38 14.95
CA VAL A 131 33.22 -11.89 14.27
C VAL A 131 33.92 -10.79 15.07
N LEU A 132 33.17 -9.80 15.57
CA LEU A 132 33.73 -8.75 16.44
C LEU A 132 34.29 -9.32 17.75
N GLY A 133 33.55 -10.22 18.41
CA GLY A 133 34.00 -10.85 19.65
C GLY A 133 35.25 -11.72 19.46
N ILE A 134 35.39 -12.39 18.32
CA ILE A 134 36.62 -13.13 17.97
C ILE A 134 37.78 -12.16 17.69
N ALA A 135 37.53 -11.03 17.04
CA ALA A 135 38.55 -10.03 16.75
C ALA A 135 39.09 -9.34 18.03
N GLU A 136 38.22 -9.06 19.00
CA GLU A 136 38.61 -8.39 20.25
C GLU A 136 39.16 -9.34 21.31
N TYR A 137 38.54 -10.50 21.51
CA TYR A 137 38.83 -11.40 22.64
C TYR A 137 39.40 -12.76 22.22
N GLY A 138 39.61 -12.97 20.92
CA GLY A 138 40.03 -14.26 20.36
C GLY A 138 38.90 -15.31 20.33
N ILE A 139 39.24 -16.50 19.84
CA ILE A 139 38.30 -17.63 19.77
C ILE A 139 38.13 -18.22 21.17
N SER A 140 37.13 -17.71 21.88
CA SER A 140 36.75 -18.16 23.22
C SER A 140 35.27 -18.51 23.25
N GLY A 141 34.87 -19.45 24.11
CA GLY A 141 33.45 -19.79 24.29
C GLY A 141 32.60 -18.58 24.70
N THR A 142 33.21 -17.61 25.39
CA THR A 142 32.57 -16.36 25.79
C THR A 142 32.15 -15.50 24.58
N SER A 143 32.95 -15.45 23.52
CA SER A 143 32.62 -14.67 22.31
C SER A 143 31.39 -15.24 21.58
N LEU A 144 31.29 -16.56 21.47
CA LEU A 144 30.12 -17.21 20.86
C LEU A 144 28.86 -17.05 21.72
N THR A 145 29.01 -17.15 23.04
CA THR A 145 27.88 -17.03 23.98
C THR A 145 27.30 -15.62 23.96
N MET A 146 28.14 -14.58 23.91
CA MET A 146 27.71 -13.18 23.79
C MET A 146 26.98 -12.93 22.46
N GLY A 147 27.50 -13.47 21.36
CA GLY A 147 26.85 -13.36 20.05
C GLY A 147 25.45 -13.98 20.03
N LEU A 148 25.27 -15.15 20.66
CA LEU A 148 23.96 -15.79 20.80
C LEU A 148 23.00 -14.97 21.67
N TYR A 149 23.49 -14.37 22.75
CA TYR A 149 22.66 -13.54 23.62
C TYR A 149 22.06 -12.35 22.85
N TYR A 150 22.89 -11.58 22.14
CA TYR A 150 22.41 -10.42 21.37
C TYR A 150 21.46 -10.82 20.23
N SER A 151 21.76 -11.90 19.50
CA SER A 151 20.94 -12.33 18.37
C SER A 151 19.54 -12.79 18.80
N VAL A 152 19.43 -13.50 19.92
CA VAL A 152 18.15 -13.93 20.48
C VAL A 152 17.35 -12.73 20.98
N VAL A 153 17.97 -11.82 21.74
CA VAL A 153 17.28 -10.63 22.27
C VAL A 153 16.70 -9.79 21.12
N TYR A 154 17.48 -9.51 20.07
CA TYR A 154 16.98 -8.71 18.95
C TYR A 154 15.93 -9.43 18.12
N ALA A 155 16.06 -10.74 17.91
CA ALA A 155 15.02 -11.52 17.23
C ALA A 155 13.68 -11.46 17.98
N VAL A 156 13.71 -11.56 19.32
CA VAL A 156 12.50 -11.43 20.16
C VAL A 156 11.89 -10.03 20.02
N LEU A 157 12.69 -8.97 20.03
CA LEU A 157 12.19 -7.60 19.84
C LEU A 157 11.56 -7.38 18.47
N VAL A 158 12.13 -7.97 17.41
CA VAL A 158 11.55 -7.95 16.05
C VAL A 158 10.21 -8.67 16.03
N VAL A 159 10.11 -9.86 16.64
CA VAL A 159 8.83 -10.59 16.76
C VAL A 159 7.80 -9.78 17.52
N PHE A 160 8.21 -9.17 18.63
CA PHE A 160 7.34 -8.33 19.44
C PHE A 160 6.78 -7.13 18.64
N GLY A 161 7.63 -6.42 17.91
CA GLY A 161 7.20 -5.31 17.06
C GLY A 161 6.23 -5.71 15.95
N ALA A 162 6.42 -6.88 15.36
CA ALA A 162 5.49 -7.41 14.37
C ALA A 162 4.13 -7.81 14.97
N ILE A 163 4.11 -8.39 16.18
CA ILE A 163 2.86 -8.67 16.91
C ILE A 163 2.10 -7.36 17.16
N ILE A 164 2.79 -6.30 17.61
CA ILE A 164 2.18 -4.97 17.78
C ILE A 164 1.56 -4.48 16.47
N ALA A 165 2.30 -4.55 15.36
CA ALA A 165 1.78 -4.12 14.07
C ALA A 165 0.57 -4.94 13.60
N MET A 166 0.56 -6.25 13.85
CA MET A 166 -0.56 -7.12 13.56
C MET A 166 -1.81 -6.73 14.37
N LEU A 167 -1.64 -6.45 15.67
CA LEU A 167 -2.74 -6.00 16.54
C LEU A 167 -3.29 -4.64 16.12
N LEU A 168 -2.41 -3.69 15.78
CA LEU A 168 -2.81 -2.37 15.29
C LEU A 168 -3.60 -2.48 13.99
N ARG A 169 -3.12 -3.30 13.05
CA ARG A 169 -3.82 -3.53 11.78
C ARG A 169 -5.21 -4.12 12.00
N PHE A 170 -5.33 -5.10 12.89
CA PHE A 170 -6.62 -5.68 13.25
C PHE A 170 -7.56 -4.65 13.90
N ALA A 171 -7.05 -3.77 14.76
CA ALA A 171 -7.83 -2.72 15.40
C ALA A 171 -8.39 -1.71 14.38
N PHE A 172 -7.58 -1.28 13.40
CA PHE A 172 -8.02 -0.37 12.34
C PHE A 172 -9.03 -1.03 11.39
N GLU A 173 -8.81 -2.29 10.99
CA GLU A 173 -9.74 -3.03 10.12
C GLU A 173 -11.13 -3.20 10.78
N ARG A 174 -11.19 -3.31 12.12
CA ARG A 174 -12.47 -3.35 12.86
C ARG A 174 -13.15 -1.99 13.00
N GLY A 175 -12.39 -0.90 13.05
CA GLY A 175 -12.95 0.46 13.09
C GLY A 175 -13.71 0.81 11.81
N GLU A 176 -13.10 0.54 10.65
CA GLU A 176 -13.73 0.80 9.34
C GLU A 176 -14.98 -0.05 9.10
N ALA A 177 -14.99 -1.29 9.60
CA ALA A 177 -16.16 -2.17 9.51
C ALA A 177 -17.34 -1.62 10.32
N TYR A 178 -17.10 -0.94 11.44
CA TYR A 178 -18.18 -0.35 12.24
C TYR A 178 -18.77 0.89 11.56
N GLU A 179 -17.93 1.81 11.06
CA GLU A 179 -18.38 3.02 10.33
C GLU A 179 -19.20 2.71 9.07
N LYS A 180 -18.90 1.60 8.38
CA LYS A 180 -19.63 1.19 7.17
C LYS A 180 -21.01 0.58 7.47
N ASN A 181 -21.26 0.12 8.69
CA ASN A 181 -22.56 -0.44 9.10
C ASN A 181 -23.48 0.63 9.73
N GLU A 182 -22.98 1.83 10.01
CA GLU A 182 -23.75 2.95 10.59
C GLU A 182 -24.27 3.94 9.51
N LYS A 183 -23.81 3.82 8.26
CA LYS A 183 -24.32 4.57 7.09
C LYS A 183 -25.21 3.70 6.21
#